data_AF-A0A962DWN9-F1
#
_entry.id   AF-A0A962DWN9-F1
#
_cell.length_a   1.000
_cell.length_b   1.000
_cell.length_c   1.000
_cell.angle_alpha   90.00
_cell.angle_beta   90.00
_cell.angle_gamma   90.00
#
_symmetry.space_group_name_H-M   'P 1'
#
loop_
_entity.id
_entity.type
_entity.pdbx_description
1 polymer ?
#
loop_
_entity_poly.entity_id
_entity_poly.type
_entity_poly.pdbx_seq_one_letter_code
_entity_poly.pdbx_strand_id
1 'polypeptide(L)'
;MSTFDKPAPSSASAGIGGHPKGLYYLAFTEAWERFSYYGMTALLVLYMVNELLLPGHVENIVGFAGFRAAVESLFGPLSTQALASQIFGLYAGFVYLTPLFGGWIADRWIGQRNAVVIGALCMSGGHLAMAFEQSFLLALVLLVVGSGFLKGNISAQVGALYPRDEEALRTR
;
A
#
# COMPACT_ATOMS: atom_id res chain seq x y z
N MET A 1 24.23 5.04 -52.13
CA MET A 1 23.49 4.00 -51.37
C MET A 1 23.57 4.39 -49.91
N SER A 2 22.61 5.20 -49.44
CA SER A 2 22.61 5.77 -48.09
C SER A 2 22.36 4.67 -47.08
N THR A 3 23.36 4.39 -46.26
CA THR A 3 23.24 3.58 -45.05
C THR A 3 22.14 4.18 -44.19
N PHE A 4 21.04 3.47 -44.00
CA PHE A 4 20.06 3.78 -42.97
C PHE A 4 20.77 3.69 -41.62
N ASP A 5 21.09 4.84 -41.06
CA ASP A 5 21.64 4.97 -39.72
C ASP A 5 20.52 4.56 -38.75
N LYS A 6 20.61 3.34 -38.23
CA LYS A 6 19.70 2.84 -37.20
C LYS A 6 20.00 3.64 -35.93
N PRO A 7 19.04 4.40 -35.36
CA PRO A 7 19.31 5.16 -34.14
C PRO A 7 19.80 4.18 -33.05
N ALA A 8 20.90 4.54 -32.41
CA ALA A 8 21.51 3.74 -31.35
C ALA A 8 20.46 3.49 -30.25
N PRO A 9 20.38 2.28 -29.67
CA PRO A 9 19.44 2.00 -28.59
C PRO A 9 19.70 2.97 -27.44
N SER A 10 18.66 3.73 -27.04
CA SER A 10 18.74 4.65 -25.92
C SER A 10 19.20 3.86 -24.70
N SER A 11 20.23 4.35 -24.01
CA SER A 11 20.92 3.69 -22.91
C SER A 11 20.08 3.58 -21.64
N ALA A 12 18.93 2.89 -21.70
CA ALA A 12 18.32 2.31 -20.53
C ALA A 12 19.40 1.42 -19.91
N SER A 13 19.88 1.76 -18.71
CA SER A 13 21.02 1.10 -18.09
C SER A 13 20.78 -0.42 -18.10
N ALA A 14 21.53 -1.16 -18.92
CA ALA A 14 21.42 -2.60 -18.98
C ALA A 14 21.63 -3.15 -17.56
N GLY A 15 20.54 -3.60 -16.96
CA GLY A 15 20.57 -4.21 -15.63
C GLY A 15 20.88 -5.70 -15.75
N ILE A 16 20.58 -6.42 -14.68
CA ILE A 16 20.72 -7.87 -14.63
C ILE A 16 19.68 -8.47 -15.59
N GLY A 17 19.99 -9.56 -16.29
CA GLY A 17 19.03 -10.34 -17.06
C GLY A 17 18.27 -9.62 -18.19
N GLY A 18 18.74 -8.47 -18.67
CA GLY A 18 18.10 -7.72 -19.76
C GLY A 18 17.00 -6.73 -19.33
N HIS A 19 16.79 -6.52 -18.02
CA HIS A 19 15.81 -5.58 -17.49
C HIS A 19 16.47 -4.35 -16.83
N PRO A 20 15.78 -3.20 -16.75
CA PRO A 20 16.29 -2.02 -16.05
C PRO A 20 16.56 -2.30 -14.57
N LYS A 21 17.68 -1.78 -14.03
CA LYS A 21 18.04 -1.96 -12.60
C LYS A 21 16.95 -1.51 -11.63
N GLY A 22 16.22 -0.45 -11.98
CA GLY A 22 15.09 0.07 -11.19
C GLY A 22 13.99 -0.97 -10.95
N LEU A 23 13.79 -1.90 -11.89
CA LEU A 23 12.76 -2.93 -11.77
C LEU A 23 13.01 -3.82 -10.56
N TYR A 24 14.26 -4.20 -10.30
CA TYR A 24 14.62 -5.07 -9.18
C TYR A 24 14.34 -4.43 -7.83
N TYR A 25 14.62 -3.13 -7.68
CA TYR A 25 14.28 -2.39 -6.47
C TYR A 25 12.77 -2.28 -6.25
N LEU A 26 12.01 -2.01 -7.32
CA LEU A 26 10.56 -1.92 -7.26
C LEU A 26 9.93 -3.27 -6.93
N ALA A 27 10.35 -4.33 -7.62
CA ALA A 27 9.87 -5.70 -7.38
C ALA A 27 10.18 -6.17 -5.96
N PHE A 28 11.38 -5.89 -5.43
CA PHE A 28 11.71 -6.22 -4.04
C PHE A 28 10.86 -5.45 -3.04
N THR A 29 10.66 -4.14 -3.26
CA THR A 29 9.81 -3.30 -2.42
C THR A 29 8.36 -3.81 -2.43
N GLU A 30 7.85 -4.16 -3.60
CA GLU A 30 6.51 -4.71 -3.79
C GLU A 30 6.34 -6.09 -3.16
N ALA A 31 7.36 -6.95 -3.23
CA ALA A 31 7.36 -8.25 -2.57
C ALA A 31 7.30 -8.10 -1.04
N TRP A 32 8.09 -7.19 -0.47
CA TRP A 32 8.09 -6.96 0.98
C TRP A 32 6.79 -6.31 1.47
N GLU A 33 6.23 -5.39 0.69
CA GLU A 33 4.91 -4.82 0.97
C GLU A 33 3.84 -5.91 1.02
N ARG A 34 3.78 -6.77 0.00
CA ARG A 34 2.82 -7.87 -0.04
C ARG A 34 3.00 -8.85 1.10
N PHE A 35 4.24 -9.22 1.40
CA PHE A 35 4.54 -10.10 2.52
C PHE A 35 4.00 -9.51 3.83
N SER A 36 4.28 -8.24 4.09
CA SER A 36 3.82 -7.57 5.30
C SER A 36 2.30 -7.39 5.35
N TYR A 37 1.67 -7.01 4.22
CA TYR A 37 0.23 -6.84 4.10
C TYR A 37 -0.53 -8.15 4.35
N TYR A 38 -0.14 -9.23 3.68
CA TYR A 38 -0.81 -10.52 3.83
C TYR A 38 -0.52 -11.18 5.18
N GLY A 39 0.71 -11.04 5.70
CA GLY A 39 1.06 -11.52 7.03
C GLY A 39 0.23 -10.83 8.12
N MET A 40 0.12 -9.50 8.07
CA MET A 40 -0.71 -8.73 8.99
C MET A 40 -2.19 -9.10 8.83
N THR A 41 -2.71 -9.15 7.61
CA THR A 41 -4.12 -9.49 7.32
C THR A 41 -4.51 -10.86 7.86
N ALA A 42 -3.62 -11.86 7.75
CA ALA A 42 -3.88 -13.21 8.24
C ALA A 42 -4.09 -13.27 9.75
N LEU A 43 -3.41 -12.40 10.51
CA LEU A 43 -3.48 -12.39 11.98
C LEU A 43 -4.40 -11.30 12.53
N LEU A 44 -4.72 -10.26 11.76
CA LEU A 44 -5.42 -9.07 12.23
C LEU A 44 -6.78 -9.39 12.85
N VAL A 45 -7.63 -10.15 12.15
CA VAL A 45 -8.95 -10.52 12.67
C VAL A 45 -8.83 -11.45 13.88
N LEU A 46 -7.88 -12.38 13.85
CA LEU A 46 -7.62 -13.30 14.96
C LEU A 46 -7.22 -12.52 16.22
N TYR A 47 -6.31 -11.56 16.07
CA TYR A 47 -5.87 -10.66 17.14
C TYR A 47 -7.02 -9.80 17.67
N MET A 48 -7.83 -9.22 16.78
CA MET A 48 -8.98 -8.42 17.19
C MET A 48 -9.96 -9.21 18.06
N VAL A 49 -10.32 -10.41 17.61
CA VAL A 49 -11.38 -11.20 18.26
C VAL A 49 -10.93 -11.86 19.55
N ASN A 50 -9.68 -12.35 19.61
CA ASN A 50 -9.20 -13.16 20.73
C ASN A 50 -8.43 -12.35 21.78
N GLU A 51 -8.00 -11.13 21.48
CA GLU A 51 -7.18 -10.33 22.41
C GLU A 51 -7.66 -8.87 22.46
N LEU A 52 -7.50 -8.11 21.37
CA LEU A 52 -7.60 -6.65 21.39
C LEU A 52 -8.99 -6.11 21.77
N LEU A 53 -10.07 -6.74 21.28
CA LEU A 53 -11.44 -6.27 21.52
C LEU A 53 -12.08 -6.87 22.78
N LEU A 54 -11.33 -7.60 23.60
CA LEU A 54 -11.80 -8.11 24.88
C LEU A 54 -11.77 -7.02 25.96
N PRO A 55 -12.62 -7.14 27.01
CA PRO A 55 -12.58 -6.24 28.16
C PRO A 55 -11.17 -6.18 28.78
N GLY A 56 -10.71 -4.99 29.16
CA GLY A 56 -9.37 -4.75 29.69
C GLY A 56 -8.33 -4.30 28.66
N HIS A 57 -8.53 -4.60 27.37
CA HIS A 57 -7.63 -4.19 26.27
C HIS A 57 -8.28 -3.13 25.38
N VAL A 58 -9.56 -3.33 25.07
CA VAL A 58 -10.31 -2.45 24.15
C VAL A 58 -10.42 -1.01 24.66
N GLU A 59 -10.42 -0.82 25.99
CA GLU A 59 -10.48 0.51 26.60
C GLU A 59 -9.18 1.30 26.45
N ASN A 60 -8.05 0.61 26.22
CA ASN A 60 -6.74 1.24 26.06
C ASN A 60 -6.54 1.85 24.67
N ILE A 61 -7.36 1.46 23.70
CA ILE A 61 -7.27 1.93 22.32
C ILE A 61 -7.75 3.37 22.23
N VAL A 62 -6.86 4.28 21.83
CA VAL A 62 -7.15 5.71 21.77
C VAL A 62 -8.28 5.98 20.77
N GLY A 63 -9.36 6.61 21.25
CA GLY A 63 -10.50 7.01 20.43
C GLY A 63 -11.47 5.87 20.05
N PHE A 64 -11.27 4.66 20.57
CA PHE A 64 -12.05 3.50 20.15
C PHE A 64 -13.53 3.56 20.52
N ALA A 65 -13.88 4.11 21.69
CA ALA A 65 -15.27 4.28 22.08
C ALA A 65 -16.07 5.14 21.06
N GLY A 66 -15.47 6.25 20.61
CA GLY A 66 -16.07 7.11 19.59
C GLY A 66 -16.14 6.44 18.22
N PHE A 67 -15.08 5.75 17.82
CA PHE A 67 -15.06 4.97 16.58
C PHE A 67 -16.13 3.87 16.58
N ARG A 68 -16.23 3.09 17.65
CA ARG A 68 -17.23 2.03 17.81
C ARG A 68 -18.65 2.59 17.72
N ALA A 69 -18.93 3.68 18.43
CA ALA A 69 -20.23 4.34 18.37
C ALA A 69 -20.58 4.79 16.94
N ALA A 70 -19.60 5.33 16.19
CA ALA A 70 -19.82 5.71 14.79
C ALA A 70 -20.15 4.49 13.91
N VAL A 71 -19.43 3.39 14.05
CA VAL A 71 -19.71 2.15 13.31
C VAL A 71 -21.07 1.56 13.70
N GLU A 72 -21.36 1.43 15.00
CA GLU A 72 -22.64 0.90 15.50
C GLU A 72 -23.83 1.81 15.15
N SER A 73 -23.62 3.11 14.96
CA SER A 73 -24.68 4.01 14.46
C SER A 73 -25.12 3.68 13.03
N LEU A 74 -24.23 3.10 12.21
CA LEU A 74 -24.50 2.73 10.82
C LEU A 74 -25.01 1.28 10.70
N PHE A 75 -24.51 0.38 11.54
CA PHE A 75 -24.76 -1.06 11.42
C PHE A 75 -25.59 -1.67 12.56
N GLY A 76 -25.93 -0.88 13.58
CA GLY A 76 -26.56 -1.36 14.82
C GLY A 76 -25.54 -1.95 15.81
N PRO A 77 -26.01 -2.52 16.94
CA PRO A 77 -25.14 -3.15 17.93
C PRO A 77 -24.35 -4.32 17.33
N LEU A 78 -23.03 -4.34 17.55
CA LEU A 78 -22.15 -5.36 16.96
C LEU A 78 -21.54 -6.26 18.04
N SER A 79 -21.52 -7.57 17.77
CA SER A 79 -20.67 -8.50 18.51
C SER A 79 -19.19 -8.22 18.24
N THR A 80 -18.29 -8.74 19.08
CA THR A 80 -16.84 -8.61 18.88
C THR A 80 -16.40 -9.11 17.50
N GLN A 81 -16.90 -10.27 17.08
CA GLN A 81 -16.63 -10.83 15.76
C GLN A 81 -17.15 -9.93 14.64
N ALA A 82 -18.38 -9.40 14.77
CA ALA A 82 -18.96 -8.54 13.75
C ALA A 82 -18.20 -7.21 13.65
N LEU A 83 -17.82 -6.61 14.78
CA LEU A 83 -17.02 -5.39 14.82
C LEU A 83 -15.63 -5.60 14.19
N ALA A 84 -14.95 -6.70 14.50
CA ALA A 84 -13.69 -7.08 13.87
C ALA A 84 -13.82 -7.21 12.35
N SER A 85 -14.89 -7.85 11.86
CA SER A 85 -15.19 -7.95 10.43
C SER A 85 -15.44 -6.59 9.79
N GLN A 86 -16.12 -5.66 10.48
CA GLN A 86 -16.34 -4.31 9.97
C GLN A 86 -15.04 -3.50 9.91
N ILE A 87 -14.21 -3.56 10.95
CA ILE A 87 -12.89 -2.90 10.97
C ILE A 87 -12.04 -3.42 9.82
N PHE A 88 -11.98 -4.74 9.64
CA PHE A 88 -11.23 -5.36 8.55
C PHE A 88 -11.79 -4.97 7.18
N GLY A 89 -13.11 -4.99 7.00
CA GLY A 89 -13.77 -4.60 5.77
C GLY A 89 -13.52 -3.15 5.39
N LEU A 90 -13.61 -2.23 6.36
CA LEU A 90 -13.27 -0.82 6.17
C LEU A 90 -11.80 -0.65 5.80
N TYR A 91 -10.90 -1.30 6.55
CA TYR A 91 -9.47 -1.29 6.26
C TYR A 91 -9.17 -1.76 4.83
N ALA A 92 -9.67 -2.94 4.45
CA ALA A 92 -9.48 -3.48 3.12
C ALA A 92 -10.07 -2.56 2.04
N GLY A 93 -11.32 -2.11 2.23
CA GLY A 93 -11.98 -1.18 1.32
C GLY A 93 -11.15 0.09 1.08
N PHE A 94 -10.63 0.70 2.13
CA PHE A 94 -9.78 1.88 2.01
C PHE A 94 -8.41 1.60 1.40
N VAL A 95 -7.79 0.44 1.67
CA VAL A 95 -6.54 0.04 1.01
C VAL A 95 -6.71 -0.09 -0.50
N TYR A 96 -7.89 -0.49 -0.98
CA TYR A 96 -8.19 -0.53 -2.42
C TYR A 96 -8.62 0.83 -2.99
N LEU A 97 -9.24 1.69 -2.18
CA LEU A 97 -9.73 3.00 -2.60
C LEU A 97 -8.63 4.07 -2.65
N THR A 98 -7.81 4.15 -1.61
CA THR A 98 -6.80 5.20 -1.44
C THR A 98 -5.71 5.26 -2.51
N PRO A 99 -5.33 4.18 -3.23
CA PRO A 99 -4.40 4.26 -4.35
C PRO A 99 -4.81 5.22 -5.45
N LEU A 100 -6.11 5.39 -5.69
CA LEU A 100 -6.63 6.36 -6.65
C LEU A 100 -6.23 7.79 -6.27
N PHE A 101 -6.37 8.13 -4.99
CA PHE A 101 -5.99 9.44 -4.46
C PHE A 101 -4.46 9.58 -4.38
N GLY A 102 -3.76 8.52 -3.97
CA GLY A 102 -2.29 8.51 -3.90
C GLY A 102 -1.63 8.73 -5.25
N GLY A 103 -2.15 8.13 -6.32
CA GLY A 103 -1.70 8.38 -7.69
C GLY A 103 -2.00 9.81 -8.14
N TRP A 104 -3.24 10.28 -7.95
CA TRP A 104 -3.61 11.65 -8.30
C TRP A 104 -2.75 12.72 -7.60
N ILE A 105 -2.45 12.52 -6.31
CA ILE A 105 -1.58 13.43 -5.55
C ILE A 105 -0.14 13.40 -6.09
N ALA A 106 0.37 12.21 -6.42
CA ALA A 106 1.71 12.04 -6.95
C ALA A 106 1.87 12.70 -8.32
N ASP A 107 0.87 12.58 -9.19
CA ASP A 107 0.90 13.16 -10.53
C ASP A 107 0.91 14.70 -10.50
N ARG A 108 0.24 15.31 -9.51
CA ARG A 108 0.03 16.75 -9.47
C ARG A 108 1.02 17.52 -8.60
N TRP A 109 1.54 16.93 -7.52
CA TRP A 109 2.27 17.69 -6.51
C TRP A 109 3.63 17.12 -6.12
N ILE A 110 3.69 15.83 -5.79
CA ILE A 110 4.86 15.28 -5.08
C ILE A 110 5.77 14.42 -5.94
N GLY A 111 5.28 13.94 -7.09
CA GLY A 111 5.98 12.99 -7.96
C GLY A 111 5.93 11.55 -7.44
N GLN A 112 6.01 10.59 -8.38
CA GLN A 112 5.84 9.16 -8.10
C GLN A 112 6.90 8.60 -7.14
N ARG A 113 8.16 9.01 -7.29
CA ARG A 113 9.26 8.55 -6.41
C ARG A 113 9.01 8.94 -4.95
N ASN A 114 8.67 10.20 -4.69
CA ASN A 114 8.44 10.68 -3.33
C ASN A 114 7.17 10.06 -2.75
N ALA A 115 6.13 9.89 -3.55
CA ALA A 115 4.92 9.18 -3.14
C ALA A 115 5.25 7.77 -2.64
N VAL A 116 6.03 6.98 -3.38
CA VAL A 116 6.43 5.63 -2.93
C VAL A 116 7.24 5.66 -1.64
N VAL A 117 8.17 6.61 -1.48
CA VAL A 117 8.96 6.74 -0.24
C VAL A 117 8.08 7.10 0.95
N ILE A 118 7.19 8.08 0.80
CA ILE A 118 6.21 8.45 1.84
C ILE A 118 5.33 7.25 2.18
N GLY A 119 4.84 6.54 1.16
CA GLY A 119 4.04 5.33 1.33
C GLY A 119 4.77 4.27 2.16
N ALA A 120 6.02 3.97 1.82
CA ALA A 120 6.84 2.98 2.53
C ALA A 120 7.12 3.39 3.99
N LEU A 121 7.38 4.67 4.25
CA LEU A 121 7.58 5.19 5.61
C LEU A 121 6.29 5.12 6.43
N CYS A 122 5.15 5.52 5.86
CA CYS A 122 3.84 5.40 6.51
C CYS A 122 3.50 3.94 6.81
N MET A 123 3.72 3.01 5.87
CA MET A 123 3.47 1.58 6.11
C MET A 123 4.36 1.02 7.22
N SER A 124 5.65 1.37 7.21
CA SER A 124 6.60 0.94 8.25
C SER A 124 6.20 1.49 9.63
N GLY A 125 5.81 2.76 9.70
CA GLY A 125 5.27 3.38 10.92
C GLY A 125 3.97 2.72 11.40
N GLY A 126 3.08 2.36 10.47
CA GLY A 126 1.85 1.63 10.76
C GLY A 126 2.13 0.25 11.35
N HIS A 127 3.02 -0.54 10.74
CA HIS A 127 3.40 -1.84 11.28
C HIS A 127 4.11 -1.76 12.63
N LEU A 128 4.90 -0.71 12.88
CA LEU A 128 5.48 -0.46 14.20
C LEU A 128 4.40 -0.09 15.22
N ALA A 129 3.43 0.74 14.83
CA ALA A 129 2.30 1.13 15.67
C ALA A 129 1.36 -0.05 16.00
N MET A 130 1.30 -1.09 15.16
CA MET A 130 0.57 -2.32 15.46
C MET A 130 1.12 -3.08 16.68
N ALA A 131 2.35 -2.81 17.10
CA ALA A 131 2.95 -3.46 18.28
C ALA A 131 2.32 -2.98 19.61
N PHE A 132 1.60 -1.86 19.60
CA PHE A 132 0.98 -1.27 20.78
C PHE A 132 -0.54 -1.13 20.57
N GLU A 133 -1.32 -1.69 21.48
CA GLU A 133 -2.79 -1.66 21.41
C GLU A 133 -3.34 -0.23 21.38
N GLN A 134 -2.70 0.71 22.08
CA GLN A 134 -3.15 2.10 22.19
C GLN A 134 -3.18 2.80 20.83
N SER A 135 -2.24 2.46 19.95
CA SER A 135 -2.09 3.04 18.63
C SER A 135 -2.78 2.26 17.52
N PHE A 136 -3.60 1.25 17.83
CA PHE A 136 -4.20 0.37 16.83
C PHE A 136 -4.95 1.12 15.71
N LEU A 137 -5.82 2.09 16.05
CA LEU A 137 -6.55 2.85 15.03
C LEU A 137 -5.62 3.73 14.18
N LEU A 138 -4.61 4.34 14.79
CA LEU A 138 -3.59 5.11 14.08
C LEU A 138 -2.79 4.20 13.14
N ALA A 139 -2.46 2.99 13.57
CA ALA A 139 -1.75 2.00 12.77
C ALA A 139 -2.54 1.66 11.50
N LEU A 140 -3.84 1.39 11.60
CA LEU A 140 -4.70 1.14 10.45
C LEU A 140 -4.74 2.33 9.48
N VAL A 141 -4.85 3.56 9.99
CA VAL A 141 -4.82 4.78 9.16
C VAL A 141 -3.49 4.93 8.42
N LEU A 142 -2.37 4.73 9.12
CA LEU A 142 -1.03 4.80 8.52
C LEU A 142 -0.84 3.74 7.45
N LEU A 143 -1.33 2.52 7.67
CA LEU A 143 -1.29 1.43 6.70
C LEU A 143 -2.14 1.73 5.46
N VAL A 144 -3.35 2.26 5.65
CA VAL A 144 -4.25 2.69 4.57
C VAL A 144 -3.58 3.77 3.72
N VAL A 145 -3.13 4.86 4.35
CA VAL A 145 -2.49 5.98 3.65
C VAL A 145 -1.20 5.53 2.98
N GLY A 146 -0.39 4.74 3.69
CA GLY A 146 0.86 4.19 3.16
C GLY A 146 0.64 3.32 1.92
N SER A 147 -0.35 2.43 1.97
CA SER A 147 -0.72 1.58 0.84
C SER A 147 -1.23 2.40 -0.34
N GLY A 148 -2.03 3.45 -0.08
CA GLY A 148 -2.51 4.37 -1.11
C GLY A 148 -1.37 5.04 -1.89
N PHE A 149 -0.37 5.59 -1.19
CA PHE A 149 0.77 6.21 -1.86
C PHE A 149 1.71 5.21 -2.52
N LEU A 150 1.91 4.03 -1.95
CA LEU A 150 2.84 3.04 -2.47
C LEU A 150 2.27 2.29 -3.69
N LYS A 151 1.12 1.64 -3.56
CA LYS A 151 0.57 0.74 -4.59
C LYS A 151 0.24 1.47 -5.90
N GLY A 152 -0.38 2.64 -5.80
CA GLY A 152 -0.75 3.44 -6.98
C GLY A 152 0.47 3.91 -7.79
N ASN A 153 1.62 4.10 -7.14
CA ASN A 153 2.79 4.73 -7.74
C ASN A 153 3.93 3.76 -8.11
N ILE A 154 4.00 2.56 -7.52
CA ILE A 154 4.97 1.52 -7.95
C ILE A 154 4.71 1.11 -9.40
N SER A 155 3.45 0.81 -9.76
CA SER A 155 3.10 0.38 -11.12
C SER A 155 3.46 1.45 -12.17
N ALA A 156 3.21 2.71 -11.85
CA ALA A 156 3.54 3.82 -12.73
C ALA A 156 5.07 3.98 -12.94
N GLN A 157 5.86 3.79 -11.88
CA GLN A 157 7.33 3.78 -11.98
C GLN A 157 7.85 2.59 -12.80
N VAL A 158 7.24 1.39 -12.67
CA VAL A 158 7.61 0.24 -13.50
C VAL A 158 7.34 0.55 -14.98
N GLY A 159 6.20 1.15 -15.30
CA GLY A 159 5.87 1.56 -16.67
C GLY A 159 6.84 2.59 -17.24
N ALA A 160 7.32 3.52 -16.41
CA ALA A 160 8.30 4.55 -16.82
C ALA A 160 9.72 4.00 -17.07
N LEU A 161 10.05 2.80 -16.56
CA LEU A 161 11.37 2.19 -16.77
C LEU A 161 11.57 1.60 -18.17
N TYR A 162 10.48 1.37 -18.92
CA TYR A 162 10.54 0.83 -20.27
C TYR A 162 10.24 1.93 -21.29
N PRO A 163 11.17 2.23 -22.23
CA PRO A 163 10.94 3.18 -23.30
C PRO A 163 9.78 2.73 -24.19
N ARG A 164 8.87 3.66 -24.53
CA ARG A 164 7.72 3.38 -25.42
C ARG A 164 8.12 2.88 -26.81
N ASP A 165 9.37 3.16 -27.22
CA ASP A 165 9.89 2.86 -28.55
C ASP A 165 10.16 1.36 -28.77
N GLU A 166 10.31 0.56 -27.69
CA GLU A 166 10.48 -0.90 -27.79
C GLU A 166 9.15 -1.65 -28.02
N GLU A 167 8.02 -1.03 -27.69
CA GLU A 167 6.68 -1.62 -27.82
C GLU A 167 6.19 -1.59 -29.28
N ALA A 168 6.60 -0.56 -30.05
CA ALA A 168 6.35 -0.43 -31.48
C ALA A 168 7.15 -1.42 -32.36
N LEU A 169 8.23 -2.00 -31.83
CA LEU A 169 9.06 -2.98 -32.53
C LEU A 169 8.58 -4.43 -32.36
N ARG A 170 7.61 -4.68 -31.47
CA ARG A 170 7.04 -6.02 -31.21
C ARG A 170 5.80 -6.34 -32.05
N THR A 171 5.23 -5.34 -32.72
CA THR A 171 4.01 -5.44 -33.55
C THR A 171 4.31 -5.45 -35.07
N ARG A 172 5.58 -5.61 -35.45
CA ARG A 172 6.04 -5.85 -36.82
C ARG A 172 6.75 -7.19 -36.92
#